data_AF-A0A1Q6R2S2-F1
#
_entry.id   AF-A0A1Q6R2S2-F1
#
_cell.length_a   1.000
_cell.length_b   1.000
_cell.length_c   1.000
_cell.angle_alpha   90.00
_cell.angle_beta   90.00
_cell.angle_gamma   90.00
#
_symmetry.space_group_name_H-M   'P 1'
#
loop_
_entity.id
_entity.type
_entity.pdbx_description
1 polymer ?
#
loop_
_entity_poly.entity_id
_entity_poly.type
_entity_poly.pdbx_seq_one_letter_code
_entity_poly.pdbx_strand_id
1 'polypeptide(L)'
;MAIVVAILCHELELEINNDTVLTHAEAASRDQYGPGQGDPDMRWDLYMLKGMPERGVLLRKKALAYLHSMLRDKLLQPHEPKVEQPELLAA
;
A
#
# COMPACT_ATOMS: atom_id res chain seq x y z
N MET A 1 7.65 -4.44 -0.87
CA MET A 1 6.59 -4.13 0.10
C MET A 1 5.69 -2.97 -0.35
N ALA A 2 6.20 -1.73 -0.52
CA ALA A 2 5.36 -0.59 -0.89
C ALA A 2 4.50 -0.74 -2.18
N ILE A 3 5.01 -1.40 -3.22
CA ILE A 3 4.22 -1.68 -4.44
C ILE A 3 3.06 -2.64 -4.17
N VAL A 4 3.25 -3.62 -3.28
CA VAL A 4 2.19 -4.57 -2.89
C VAL A 4 1.12 -3.82 -2.10
N VAL A 5 1.50 -2.93 -1.19
CA VAL A 5 0.56 -2.04 -0.49
C VAL A 5 -0.25 -1.21 -1.47
N ALA A 6 0.39 -0.61 -2.48
CA ALA A 6 -0.30 0.19 -3.49
C ALA A 6 -1.34 -0.64 -4.26
N ILE A 7 -0.98 -1.85 -4.69
CA ILE A 7 -1.89 -2.77 -5.39
C ILE A 7 -3.05 -3.15 -4.48
N LEU A 8 -2.79 -3.65 -3.27
CA LEU A 8 -3.84 -4.10 -2.36
C LEU A 8 -4.80 -2.98 -1.98
N CYS A 9 -4.30 -1.79 -1.67
CA CYS A 9 -5.15 -0.63 -1.36
C CYS A 9 -6.00 -0.21 -2.57
N HIS A 10 -5.46 -0.27 -3.79
CA HIS A 10 -6.24 0.03 -4.99
C HIS A 10 -7.35 -1.00 -5.22
N GLU A 11 -7.02 -2.29 -5.19
CA GLU A 11 -7.97 -3.37 -5.50
C GLU A 11 -9.03 -3.56 -4.40
N LEU A 12 -8.73 -3.18 -3.15
CA LEU A 12 -9.66 -3.23 -2.03
C LEU A 12 -10.38 -1.90 -1.77
N GLU A 13 -10.16 -0.88 -2.61
CA GLU A 13 -10.75 0.46 -2.47
C GLU A 13 -10.46 1.13 -1.12
N LEU A 14 -9.24 0.91 -0.61
CA LEU A 14 -8.78 1.46 0.65
C LEU A 14 -7.84 2.65 0.43
N GLU A 15 -8.01 3.72 1.20
CA GLU A 15 -7.13 4.87 1.14
C GLU A 15 -5.75 4.55 1.76
N ILE A 16 -4.67 4.97 1.09
CA ILE A 16 -3.31 4.83 1.63
C ILE A 16 -3.05 5.95 2.65
N ASN A 17 -3.46 5.71 3.89
CA ASN A 17 -3.28 6.63 5.02
C ASN A 17 -2.85 5.88 6.30
N ASN A 18 -2.73 6.60 7.42
CA ASN A 18 -2.27 6.03 8.70
C ASN A 18 -3.31 5.14 9.40
N ASP A 19 -4.57 5.17 8.96
CA ASP A 19 -5.63 4.36 9.57
C ASP A 19 -5.78 3.01 8.88
N THR A 20 -5.43 2.96 7.60
CA THR A 20 -5.54 1.75 6.78
C THR A 20 -4.22 0.99 6.67
N VAL A 21 -3.09 1.70 6.56
CA VAL A 21 -1.77 1.09 6.35
C VAL A 21 -0.86 1.42 7.52
N LEU A 22 -0.67 0.41 8.38
CA LEU A 22 0.16 0.48 9.57
C LEU A 22 1.32 -0.49 9.46
N THR A 23 2.50 -0.06 9.92
CA THR A 23 3.56 -0.98 10.29
C THR A 23 3.18 -1.71 11.58
N HIS A 24 3.79 -2.88 11.80
CA HIS A 24 3.58 -3.63 13.04
C HIS A 24 3.83 -2.77 14.29
N ALA A 25 4.83 -1.90 14.28
CA ALA A 25 5.13 -1.02 15.40
C ALA A 25 4.09 0.09 15.62
N GLU A 26 3.52 0.66 14.56
CA GLU A 26 2.43 1.65 14.67
C GLU A 26 1.16 0.98 15.24
N ALA A 27 0.85 -0.24 14.80
CA ALA A 27 -0.26 -1.03 15.35
C ALA A 27 -0.02 -1.40 16.83
N ALA A 28 1.15 -1.94 17.16
CA ALA A 28 1.50 -2.29 18.54
C ALA A 28 1.47 -1.10 19.50
N SER A 29 1.89 0.09 19.02
CA SER A 29 1.81 1.32 19.82
C SER A 29 0.36 1.76 20.08
N ARG A 30 -0.56 1.54 19.14
CA ARG A 30 -2.00 1.80 19.35
C ARG A 30 -2.55 0.86 20.43
N ASP A 31 -2.10 -0.39 20.40
CA ASP A 31 -2.53 -1.46 21.31
C ASP A 31 -1.78 -1.48 22.67
N GLN A 32 -0.91 -0.51 22.93
CA GLN A 32 -0.16 -0.35 24.19
C GLN A 32 0.91 -1.42 24.48
N TYR A 33 1.46 -2.08 23.46
CA TYR A 33 2.61 -3.00 23.58
C TYR A 33 3.77 -2.67 22.62
N GLY A 34 3.79 -1.43 22.12
CA GLY A 34 4.80 -0.92 21.19
C GLY A 34 6.17 -0.63 21.80
N PRO A 35 7.08 -0.02 21.02
CA PRO A 35 8.42 0.37 21.46
C PRO A 35 8.40 1.18 22.76
N GLY A 36 9.10 0.68 23.79
CA GLY A 36 9.19 1.34 25.09
C GLY A 36 8.01 1.12 26.04
N GLN A 37 7.02 0.28 25.67
CA GLN A 37 5.84 0.00 26.49
C GLN A 37 5.96 -1.25 27.38
N GLY A 38 7.19 -1.73 27.61
CA GLY A 38 7.47 -2.70 28.67
C GLY A 38 7.15 -4.16 28.34
N ASP A 39 6.93 -4.49 27.07
CA ASP A 39 6.91 -5.89 26.61
C ASP A 39 8.35 -6.38 26.35
N PRO A 40 8.91 -7.26 27.20
CA PRO A 40 10.30 -7.73 27.07
C PRO A 40 10.48 -8.78 25.96
N ASP A 41 9.40 -9.40 25.51
CA ASP A 41 9.42 -10.41 24.45
C ASP A 41 9.43 -9.74 23.07
N MET A 42 8.89 -8.53 22.95
CA MET A 42 8.94 -7.75 21.71
C MET A 42 10.31 -7.11 21.46
N ARG A 43 10.93 -7.49 20.34
CA ARG A 43 12.21 -6.92 19.88
C ARG A 43 11.96 -5.70 18.98
N TRP A 44 12.24 -4.52 19.51
CA TRP A 44 12.14 -3.22 18.82
C TRP A 44 13.50 -2.63 18.42
N ASP A 45 14.58 -3.41 18.53
CA ASP A 45 15.95 -3.02 18.17
C ASP A 45 16.06 -2.54 16.71
N LEU A 46 15.26 -3.12 15.81
CA LEU A 46 15.17 -2.69 14.43
C LEU A 46 14.07 -1.67 14.19
N TYR A 47 13.35 -1.13 15.19
CA TYR A 47 12.19 -0.23 15.02
C TYR A 47 12.51 1.11 14.31
N MET A 48 13.73 1.63 14.46
CA MET A 48 14.12 2.91 13.86
C MET A 48 15.55 2.85 13.32
N LEU A 49 15.80 3.55 12.21
CA LEU A 49 17.14 3.82 11.73
C LEU A 49 17.48 5.27 12.05
N LYS A 50 18.63 5.50 12.70
CA LYS A 50 19.06 6.84 13.11
C LYS A 50 19.16 7.76 11.90
N GLY A 51 18.52 8.94 11.99
CA GLY A 51 18.52 9.95 10.92
C GLY A 51 17.55 9.68 9.77
N MET A 52 16.71 8.64 9.86
CA MET A 52 15.66 8.37 8.88
C MET A 52 14.27 8.73 9.42
N PRO A 53 13.32 9.08 8.53
CA PRO A 53 11.93 9.26 8.93
C PRO A 53 11.34 7.94 9.43
N GLU A 54 10.23 8.04 10.19
CA GLU A 54 9.46 6.88 10.62
C GLU A 54 9.09 6.00 9.41
N ARG A 55 9.27 4.68 9.58
CA ARG A 55 9.16 3.76 8.44
C ARG A 55 7.78 3.66 7.84
N GLY A 56 6.73 3.80 8.65
CA GLY A 56 5.36 3.86 8.13
C GLY A 56 5.18 5.01 7.15
N VAL A 57 5.74 6.19 7.47
CA VAL A 57 5.69 7.37 6.60
C VAL A 57 6.38 7.10 5.27
N LEU A 58 7.56 6.51 5.30
CA LEU A 58 8.29 6.17 4.09
C LEU A 58 7.56 5.11 3.24
N LEU A 59 6.98 4.10 3.88
CA LEU A 59 6.21 3.03 3.22
C LEU A 59 5.01 3.61 2.47
N ARG A 60 4.19 4.42 3.15
CA ARG A 60 2.98 5.02 2.57
C ARG A 60 3.30 6.00 1.45
N LYS A 61 4.33 6.86 1.61
CA LYS A 61 4.81 7.75 0.54
C LYS A 61 5.24 6.98 -0.71
N LYS A 62 6.00 5.89 -0.52
CA LYS A 62 6.45 5.05 -1.63
C LYS A 62 5.28 4.29 -2.28
N ALA A 63 4.30 3.85 -1.50
CA ALA A 63 3.09 3.20 -2.03
C ALA A 63 2.24 4.18 -2.87
N LEU A 64 2.05 5.42 -2.40
CA LEU A 64 1.41 6.48 -3.18
C LEU A 64 2.13 6.75 -4.51
N ALA A 65 3.47 6.78 -4.50
CA ALA A 65 4.26 6.95 -5.72
C ALA A 65 4.06 5.79 -6.71
N TYR A 66 4.01 4.54 -6.23
CA TYR A 66 3.71 3.38 -7.07
C TYR A 66 2.29 3.43 -7.64
N LEU A 67 1.30 3.73 -6.79
CA LEU A 67 -0.10 3.86 -7.22
C LEU A 67 -0.23 4.92 -8.33
N HIS A 68 0.37 6.09 -8.14
CA HIS A 68 0.39 7.14 -9.15
C HIS A 68 1.05 6.68 -10.46
N SER A 69 2.18 5.98 -10.40
CA SER A 69 2.82 5.41 -11.60
C SER A 69 1.92 4.41 -12.31
N MET A 70 1.34 3.47 -11.59
CA MET A 70 0.47 2.44 -12.17
C MET A 70 -0.78 3.03 -12.83
N LEU A 71 -1.41 4.02 -12.19
CA LEU A 71 -2.58 4.70 -12.75
C LEU A 71 -2.18 5.52 -13.98
N ARG A 72 -1.03 6.21 -13.94
CA ARG A 72 -0.49 6.90 -15.11
C ARG A 72 -0.25 5.93 -16.27
N ASP A 73 0.34 4.77 -15.99
CA ASP A 73 0.63 3.76 -17.02
C ASP A 73 -0.68 3.21 -17.60
N LYS A 74 -1.70 2.91 -16.77
CA LYS A 74 -3.05 2.53 -17.24
C LYS A 74 -3.68 3.61 -18.12
N LEU A 75 -3.56 4.89 -17.74
CA LEU A 75 -4.11 6.02 -18.52
C LEU A 75 -3.38 6.24 -19.85
N LEU A 76 -2.09 5.90 -19.90
CA LEU A 76 -1.26 6.02 -21.10
C LEU A 76 -1.34 4.78 -22.02
N GLN A 77 -2.05 3.72 -21.63
CA GLN A 77 -2.29 2.59 -22.51
C GLN A 77 -3.12 3.06 -23.72
N PRO A 78 -2.70 2.75 -24.96
CA PRO A 78 -3.51 3.02 -26.14
C PRO A 78 -4.89 2.39 -25.95
N HIS A 79 -5.94 3.16 -26.25
CA HIS A 79 -7.29 2.61 -26.25
C HIS A 79 -7.38 1.57 -27.38
N GLU A 80 -7.30 0.28 -27.04
CA GLU A 80 -7.69 -0.78 -27.96
C GLU A 80 -9.23 -0.79 -28.04
N PRO A 81 -9.83 -0.47 -29.20
CA PRO A 81 -11.27 -0.54 -29.33
C PRO A 81 -11.70 -1.98 -29.08
N LYS A 82 -12.65 -2.18 -28.15
CA LYS A 82 -13.32 -3.48 -27.99
C LYS A 82 -13.95 -3.83 -29.34
N VAL A 83 -13.40 -4.85 -30.01
CA VAL A 83 -14.02 -5.43 -31.20
C VAL A 83 -15.27 -6.17 -30.71
N GLU A 84 -16.42 -5.51 -30.75
CA GLU A 84 -17.71 -6.19 -30.64
C GLU A 84 -17.83 -7.14 -31.83
N GLN A 85 -17.61 -8.44 -31.58
CA GLN A 85 -17.98 -9.47 -32.54
C GLN A 85 -19.51 -9.46 -32.63
N PRO A 86 -20.10 -9.18 -33.80
CA PRO A 86 -21.54 -9.34 -33.94
C PRO A 86 -21.85 -10.82 -33.72
N GLU A 87 -22.74 -11.10 -32.76
CA GLU A 87 -23.33 -12.42 -32.61
C GLU A 87 -23.84 -12.84 -33.99
N LEU A 88 -23.22 -13.89 -34.55
CA LEU A 88 -23.72 -14.49 -35.78
C LEU A 88 -25.17 -14.87 -35.50
N LEU A 89 -26.09 -14.17 -36.18
CA LEU A 89 -27.46 -14.57 -36.41
C LEU A 89 -27.45 -15.99 -36.98
N ALA A 90 -27.48 -16.98 -36.10
CA ALA A 90 -27.89 -18.34 -36.42
C ALA A 90 -29.41 -18.32 -36.54
N ALA A 91 -29.87 -17.99 -37.75
CA ALA A 91 -31.22 -18.29 -38.23
C ALA A 91 -31.33 -19.79 -38.60
#